data_AF-A0A418Y1X9-F1
#
_entry.id   AF-A0A418Y1X9-F1
#
_cell.length_a   1.000
_cell.length_b   1.000
_cell.length_c   1.000
_cell.angle_alpha   90.00
_cell.angle_beta   90.00
_cell.angle_gamma   90.00
#
_symmetry.space_group_name_H-M   'P 1'
#
loop_
_entity.id
_entity.type
_entity.pdbx_description
1 polymer ?
#
loop_
_entity_poly.entity_id
_entity_poly.type
_entity_poly.pdbx_seq_one_letter_code
_entity_poly.pdbx_strand_id
1 'polypeptide(L)'
;MMWIVVALIMLLVLAVMLWWLWRQEARKAGRSVSGALGIPLIVVVLAAAGYGLIGYNEHTGPWLQHQQDYRAVAQDIIAGKPPTKAAADVPAGALVRVLQSELTHNPSAIGWYALGSLYDQLGAPVQSEEAALKAVALAPDDPSMHLLLARSRIEQAGGKLTDPALEDIRWVLDREPAHDGAWMLLAMSADRAGRYDLSMQGWESLLSRHGEGETGDLLRRGLDNARAQKARQGVFASIRSVVQGGDLPAGGTLFVYIREAGSQGQPLAAHRQVVPSFPASVVLTEGDWLQAYPDSDAELVIGARYTPAPGASVDQAAISAAPVRLTMPQTSPAALQLGSP
;
A
#
# COMPACT_ATOMS: atom_id res chain seq x y z
N MET A 1 19.06 -28.79 -7.59
CA MET A 1 20.11 -29.33 -8.51
C MET A 1 20.70 -30.65 -8.01
N MET A 2 21.12 -30.78 -6.74
CA MET A 2 21.70 -32.01 -6.17
C MET A 2 20.80 -33.25 -6.29
N TRP A 3 19.50 -33.14 -6.01
CA TRP A 3 18.54 -34.26 -6.10
C TRP A 3 18.32 -34.79 -7.52
N ILE A 4 18.44 -33.92 -8.54
CA ILE A 4 18.28 -34.31 -9.94
C ILE A 4 19.50 -35.12 -10.40
N VAL A 5 20.70 -34.72 -9.97
CA VAL A 5 21.94 -35.45 -10.25
C VAL A 5 21.92 -36.82 -9.57
N VAL A 6 21.48 -36.89 -8.31
CA VAL A 6 21.34 -38.17 -7.59
C VAL A 6 20.32 -39.09 -8.27
N ALA A 7 19.16 -38.56 -8.70
CA ALA A 7 18.16 -39.34 -9.42
C ALA A 7 18.66 -39.86 -10.78
N LEU A 8 19.39 -39.03 -11.55
CA LEU A 8 20.02 -39.42 -12.80
C LEU A 8 21.08 -40.52 -12.61
N ILE A 9 21.91 -40.40 -11.57
CA ILE A 9 22.90 -41.43 -11.22
C ILE A 9 22.20 -42.73 -10.82
N MET A 10 21.14 -42.67 -10.01
CA MET A 10 20.39 -43.87 -9.60
C MET A 10 19.72 -44.58 -10.78
N LEU A 11 19.13 -43.81 -11.71
CA LEU A 11 18.53 -44.35 -12.94
C LEU A 11 19.60 -44.97 -13.85
N LEU A 12 20.78 -44.37 -13.96
CA LEU A 12 21.88 -44.90 -14.74
C LEU A 12 22.46 -46.17 -14.11
N VAL A 13 22.61 -46.22 -12.78
CA VAL A 13 23.03 -47.43 -12.06
C VAL A 13 22.00 -48.55 -12.21
N LEU A 14 20.71 -48.25 -12.07
CA LEU A 14 19.64 -49.22 -12.27
C LEU A 14 19.61 -49.74 -13.71
N ALA A 15 19.78 -48.85 -14.69
CA ALA A 15 19.90 -49.20 -16.11
C ALA A 15 21.08 -50.13 -16.39
N VAL A 16 22.26 -49.84 -15.83
CA VAL A 16 23.46 -50.68 -15.97
C VAL A 16 23.28 -52.01 -15.25
N MET A 17 22.64 -52.03 -14.08
CA MET A 17 22.35 -53.24 -13.32
C MET A 17 21.38 -54.16 -14.08
N LEU A 18 20.28 -53.60 -14.60
CA LEU A 18 19.31 -54.31 -15.42
C LEU A 18 19.94 -54.82 -16.73
N TRP A 19 20.80 -54.01 -17.35
CA TRP A 19 21.59 -54.42 -18.52
C TRP A 19 22.50 -55.61 -18.21
N TRP A 20 23.19 -55.55 -17.07
CA TRP A 20 24.11 -56.60 -16.65
C TRP A 20 23.39 -57.91 -16.34
N LEU A 21 22.29 -57.85 -15.58
CA LEU A 21 21.42 -58.99 -15.27
C LEU A 21 20.86 -59.62 -16.55
N TRP A 22 20.31 -58.81 -17.45
CA TRP A 22 19.74 -59.29 -18.70
C TRP A 22 20.78 -59.91 -19.63
N ARG A 23 21.98 -59.30 -19.72
CA ARG A 23 23.11 -59.86 -20.47
C ARG A 23 23.62 -61.18 -19.85
N GLN A 24 23.52 -61.33 -18.54
CA GLN A 24 23.89 -62.56 -17.86
C GLN A 24 22.88 -63.68 -18.16
N GLU A 25 21.58 -63.39 -18.11
CA GLU A 25 20.53 -64.35 -18.43
C GLU A 25 20.49 -64.72 -19.92
N ALA A 26 20.66 -63.75 -20.82
CA ALA A 26 20.69 -64.02 -22.26
C ALA A 26 21.90 -64.87 -22.68
N ARG A 27 23.05 -64.68 -22.03
CA ARG A 27 24.22 -65.56 -22.19
C ARG A 27 23.93 -66.98 -21.73
N LYS A 28 23.24 -67.16 -20.60
CA LYS A 28 22.80 -68.49 -20.12
C LYS A 28 21.80 -69.15 -21.08
N ALA A 29 20.98 -68.36 -21.78
CA ALA A 29 20.01 -68.84 -22.76
C ALA A 29 20.55 -69.01 -24.19
N GLY A 30 21.86 -68.85 -24.41
CA GLY A 30 22.51 -69.04 -25.72
C GLY A 30 22.12 -68.00 -26.80
N ARG A 31 21.49 -66.88 -26.41
CA ARG A 31 21.05 -65.82 -27.35
C ARG A 31 22.05 -64.66 -27.37
N SER A 32 22.48 -64.29 -28.57
CA SER A 32 23.21 -63.04 -28.83
C SER A 32 22.23 -61.87 -28.80
N VAL A 33 22.39 -60.95 -27.84
CA VAL A 33 21.59 -59.72 -27.77
C VAL A 33 22.48 -58.52 -28.04
N SER A 34 22.46 -58.05 -29.28
CA SER A 34 23.20 -56.86 -29.72
C SER A 34 22.49 -55.54 -29.38
N GLY A 35 21.24 -55.56 -28.89
CA GLY A 35 20.39 -54.37 -28.67
C GLY A 35 20.25 -53.88 -27.23
N ALA A 36 21.08 -54.34 -26.30
CA ALA A 36 20.86 -54.22 -24.86
C ALA A 36 20.88 -52.78 -24.28
N LEU A 37 21.47 -51.81 -24.97
CA LEU A 37 21.42 -50.39 -24.60
C LEU A 37 20.08 -49.72 -24.94
N GLY A 38 19.20 -50.39 -25.70
CA GLY A 38 17.96 -49.82 -26.19
C GLY A 38 16.97 -49.47 -25.08
N ILE A 39 16.77 -50.36 -24.10
CA ILE A 39 15.76 -50.15 -23.04
C ILE A 39 16.07 -48.93 -22.15
N PRO A 40 17.28 -48.76 -21.59
CA PRO A 40 17.58 -47.57 -20.78
C PRO A 40 17.61 -46.28 -21.62
N LEU A 41 18.04 -46.35 -22.88
CA LEU A 41 17.95 -45.22 -23.79
C LEU A 41 16.49 -44.82 -24.04
N ILE A 42 15.60 -45.80 -24.25
CA ILE A 42 14.16 -45.58 -24.41
C ILE A 42 13.57 -44.96 -23.15
N VAL A 43 13.97 -45.40 -21.94
CA VAL A 43 13.49 -44.78 -20.69
C VAL A 43 13.94 -43.32 -20.57
N VAL A 44 15.19 -43.00 -20.90
CA VAL A 44 15.68 -41.60 -20.89
C VAL A 44 14.96 -40.77 -21.95
N VAL A 45 14.75 -41.31 -23.14
CA VAL A 45 14.02 -40.64 -24.23
C VAL A 45 12.55 -40.43 -23.85
N LEU A 46 11.89 -41.40 -23.25
CA LEU A 46 10.51 -41.28 -22.77
C LEU A 46 10.38 -40.30 -21.60
N ALA A 47 11.38 -40.25 -20.71
CA ALA A 47 11.42 -39.25 -19.63
C ALA A 47 11.64 -37.84 -20.19
N ALA A 48 12.56 -37.68 -21.15
CA ALA A 48 12.79 -36.40 -21.83
C ALA A 48 11.58 -35.97 -22.66
N ALA A 49 10.91 -36.91 -23.35
CA ALA A 49 9.68 -36.67 -24.09
C ALA A 49 8.51 -36.34 -23.16
N GLY A 50 8.37 -37.05 -22.04
CA GLY A 50 7.36 -36.76 -21.02
C GLY A 50 7.55 -35.38 -20.41
N TYR A 51 8.80 -35.01 -20.10
CA TYR A 51 9.12 -33.64 -19.68
C TYR A 51 8.79 -32.63 -20.78
N GLY A 52 9.24 -32.86 -22.02
CA GLY A 52 9.01 -31.95 -23.15
C GLY A 52 7.53 -31.76 -23.53
N LEU A 53 6.71 -32.81 -23.45
CA LEU A 53 5.32 -32.81 -23.89
C LEU A 53 4.33 -32.40 -22.78
N ILE A 54 4.61 -32.73 -21.52
CA ILE A 54 3.66 -32.56 -20.40
C ILE A 54 4.19 -31.58 -19.34
N GLY A 55 5.49 -31.63 -19.04
CA GLY A 55 6.10 -30.90 -17.92
C GLY A 55 6.81 -29.60 -18.30
N TYR A 56 7.03 -29.34 -19.59
CA TYR A 56 7.75 -28.16 -20.06
C TYR A 56 6.82 -26.96 -19.98
N ASN A 57 6.95 -26.19 -18.91
CA ASN A 57 6.31 -24.89 -18.83
C ASN A 57 6.95 -23.98 -19.89
N GLU A 58 6.14 -23.43 -20.79
CA GLU A 58 6.54 -22.52 -21.87
C GLU A 58 7.37 -21.32 -21.37
N HIS A 59 7.21 -20.95 -20.09
CA HIS A 59 7.95 -19.87 -19.45
C HIS A 59 9.36 -20.25 -18.97
N THR A 60 9.71 -21.55 -18.96
CA THR A 60 11.00 -22.04 -18.44
C THR A 60 12.18 -21.60 -19.30
N GLY A 61 12.03 -21.68 -20.62
CA GLY A 61 13.07 -21.24 -21.57
C GLY A 61 13.38 -19.75 -21.44
N PRO A 62 12.37 -18.86 -21.58
CA PRO A 62 12.55 -17.42 -21.36
C PRO A 62 13.12 -17.10 -19.97
N TRP A 63 12.64 -17.76 -18.91
CA TRP A 63 13.18 -17.55 -17.56
C TRP A 63 14.68 -17.88 -17.47
N LEU A 64 15.11 -19.03 -18.01
CA LEU A 64 16.50 -19.44 -17.98
C LEU A 64 17.38 -18.49 -18.80
N GLN A 65 16.88 -18.04 -19.95
CA GLN A 65 17.56 -17.07 -20.79
C GLN A 65 17.72 -15.72 -20.07
N HIS A 66 16.67 -15.20 -19.45
CA HIS A 66 16.74 -13.96 -18.67
C HIS A 66 17.71 -14.08 -17.49
N GLN A 67 17.75 -15.26 -16.84
CA GLN A 67 18.71 -15.50 -15.77
C GLN A 67 20.15 -15.48 -16.30
N GLN A 68 20.42 -16.08 -17.46
CA GLN A 68 21.75 -16.03 -18.08
C GLN A 68 22.12 -14.61 -18.52
N ASP A 69 21.19 -13.89 -19.15
CA ASP A 69 21.44 -12.58 -19.76
C ASP A 69 21.61 -11.45 -18.74
N TYR A 70 20.90 -11.53 -17.61
CA TYR A 70 20.84 -10.44 -16.62
C TYR A 70 21.48 -10.79 -15.27
N ARG A 71 21.97 -12.02 -15.06
CA ARG A 71 22.68 -12.37 -13.81
C ARG A 71 23.87 -11.46 -13.55
N ALA A 72 24.68 -11.17 -14.58
CA ALA A 72 25.84 -10.28 -14.43
C ALA A 72 25.40 -8.87 -13.95
N VAL A 73 24.34 -8.33 -14.55
CA VAL A 73 23.74 -7.05 -14.16
C VAL A 73 23.27 -7.07 -12.70
N ALA A 74 22.56 -8.14 -12.30
CA ALA A 74 22.10 -8.30 -10.92
C ALA A 74 23.26 -8.41 -9.93
N GLN A 75 24.33 -9.12 -10.29
CA GLN A 75 25.53 -9.27 -9.46
C GLN A 75 26.30 -7.95 -9.33
N ASP A 76 26.38 -7.17 -10.40
CA ASP A 76 26.97 -5.83 -10.36
C ASP A 76 26.19 -4.93 -9.39
N ILE A 77 24.86 -4.92 -9.48
CA ILE A 77 23.97 -4.17 -8.56
C ILE A 77 24.17 -4.60 -7.11
N ILE A 78 24.14 -5.92 -6.85
CA ILE A 78 24.32 -6.49 -5.50
C ILE A 78 25.68 -6.08 -4.91
N ALA A 79 26.71 -6.01 -5.76
CA ALA A 79 28.06 -5.59 -5.40
C ALA A 79 28.24 -4.06 -5.32
N GLY A 80 27.20 -3.27 -5.59
CA GLY A 80 27.27 -1.80 -5.63
C GLY A 80 28.12 -1.25 -6.79
N LYS A 81 28.33 -2.03 -7.85
CA LYS A 81 29.09 -1.64 -9.04
C LYS A 81 28.16 -1.05 -10.10
N PRO A 82 28.65 -0.13 -10.95
CA PRO A 82 27.90 0.30 -12.11
C PRO A 82 27.59 -0.92 -12.99
N PRO A 83 26.33 -1.14 -13.36
CA PRO A 83 25.95 -2.36 -14.05
C PRO A 83 26.53 -2.38 -15.47
N THR A 84 27.01 -3.55 -15.88
CA THR A 84 27.59 -3.81 -17.22
C THR A 84 26.64 -3.51 -18.39
N LYS A 85 25.31 -3.53 -18.15
CA LYS A 85 24.28 -2.96 -19.02
C LYS A 85 23.44 -1.99 -18.19
N ALA A 86 22.97 -0.90 -18.79
CA ALA A 86 22.08 0.00 -18.07
C ALA A 86 20.84 -0.77 -17.60
N ALA A 87 20.53 -0.70 -16.30
CA ALA A 87 19.36 -1.37 -15.75
C ALA A 87 18.06 -0.91 -16.42
N ALA A 88 18.05 0.29 -17.02
CA ALA A 88 16.94 0.84 -17.81
C ALA A 88 16.66 0.07 -19.11
N ASP A 89 17.66 -0.63 -19.67
CA ASP A 89 17.51 -1.43 -20.89
C ASP A 89 17.01 -2.85 -20.59
N VAL A 90 16.84 -3.18 -19.32
CA VAL A 90 16.38 -4.49 -18.85
C VAL A 90 14.91 -4.38 -18.44
N PRO A 91 14.02 -5.26 -18.94
CA PRO A 91 12.64 -5.27 -18.48
C PRO A 91 12.57 -5.45 -16.95
N ALA A 92 11.92 -4.53 -16.25
CA ALA A 92 11.88 -4.52 -14.78
C ALA A 92 11.44 -5.88 -14.19
N GLY A 93 10.39 -6.50 -14.77
CA GLY A 93 9.92 -7.82 -14.33
C GLY A 93 10.94 -8.95 -14.54
N ALA A 94 11.81 -8.86 -15.56
CA ALA A 94 12.91 -9.81 -15.74
C ALA A 94 13.97 -9.61 -14.65
N LEU A 95 14.37 -8.37 -14.42
CA LEU A 95 15.39 -8.03 -13.43
C LEU A 95 14.95 -8.37 -12.00
N VAL A 96 13.67 -8.16 -11.67
CA VAL A 96 13.07 -8.60 -10.39
C VAL A 96 13.32 -10.08 -10.14
N ARG A 97 12.99 -10.94 -11.10
CA ARG A 97 13.15 -12.41 -10.95
C ARG A 97 14.61 -12.80 -10.75
N VAL A 98 15.51 -12.16 -11.49
CA VAL A 98 16.96 -12.45 -11.38
C VAL A 98 17.48 -11.97 -10.03
N LEU A 99 17.17 -10.74 -9.62
CA LEU A 99 17.57 -10.20 -8.31
C LEU A 99 17.02 -11.04 -7.16
N GLN A 100 15.75 -11.46 -7.19
CA GLN A 100 15.19 -12.37 -6.19
C GLN A 100 16.02 -13.65 -6.05
N SER A 101 16.40 -14.27 -7.18
CA SER A 101 17.21 -15.48 -7.20
C SER A 101 18.62 -15.25 -6.64
N GLU A 102 19.29 -14.18 -7.06
CA GLU A 102 20.65 -13.88 -6.62
C GLU A 102 20.68 -13.47 -5.13
N LEU A 103 19.70 -12.69 -4.66
CA LEU A 103 19.61 -12.23 -3.27
C LEU A 103 19.32 -13.33 -2.25
N THR A 104 18.74 -14.46 -2.67
CA THR A 104 18.60 -15.63 -1.79
C THR A 104 19.95 -16.26 -1.44
N HIS A 105 20.93 -16.15 -2.33
CA HIS A 105 22.27 -16.71 -2.13
C HIS A 105 23.25 -15.67 -1.60
N ASN A 106 23.15 -14.43 -2.10
CA ASN A 106 24.04 -13.31 -1.78
C ASN A 106 23.22 -12.09 -1.34
N PRO A 107 22.69 -12.06 -0.11
CA PRO A 107 21.92 -10.93 0.38
C PRO A 107 22.80 -9.67 0.51
N SER A 108 22.28 -8.53 0.08
CA SER A 108 22.95 -7.22 0.12
C SER A 108 21.93 -6.12 0.32
N ALA A 109 22.24 -5.11 1.14
CA ALA A 109 21.36 -3.97 1.37
C ALA A 109 21.02 -3.26 0.04
N ILE A 110 22.04 -2.97 -0.78
CA ILE A 110 21.89 -2.31 -2.09
C ILE A 110 21.05 -3.16 -3.04
N GLY A 111 21.24 -4.49 -3.03
CA GLY A 111 20.46 -5.37 -3.88
C GLY A 111 18.99 -5.45 -3.46
N TRP A 112 18.70 -5.52 -2.15
CA TRP A 112 17.33 -5.45 -1.64
C TRP A 112 16.67 -4.09 -1.90
N TYR A 113 17.42 -3.00 -1.78
CA TYR A 113 16.98 -1.66 -2.18
C TYR A 113 16.58 -1.62 -3.66
N ALA A 114 17.48 -2.06 -4.56
CA ALA A 114 17.21 -2.10 -5.99
C ALA A 114 15.98 -2.96 -6.32
N LEU A 115 15.82 -4.11 -5.65
CA LEU A 115 14.63 -4.94 -5.82
C LEU A 115 13.36 -4.22 -5.34
N GLY A 116 13.41 -3.54 -4.20
CA GLY A 116 12.27 -2.78 -3.67
C GLY A 116 11.91 -1.58 -4.55
N SER A 117 12.88 -0.88 -5.13
CA SER A 117 12.67 0.18 -6.12
C SER A 117 12.04 -0.35 -7.42
N LEU A 118 12.42 -1.55 -7.88
CA LEU A 118 11.77 -2.16 -9.03
C LEU A 118 10.31 -2.53 -8.74
N TYR A 119 10.01 -3.04 -7.53
CA TYR A 119 8.63 -3.28 -7.13
C TYR A 119 7.80 -2.00 -7.04
N ASP A 120 8.40 -0.92 -6.54
CA ASP A 120 7.78 0.40 -6.50
C ASP A 120 7.43 0.89 -7.92
N GLN A 121 8.35 0.77 -8.88
CA GLN A 121 8.09 1.09 -10.29
C GLN A 121 6.97 0.23 -10.92
N LEU A 122 6.84 -1.02 -10.47
CA LEU A 122 5.82 -1.95 -10.94
C LEU A 122 4.47 -1.80 -10.23
N GLY A 123 4.34 -0.85 -9.29
CA GLY A 123 3.11 -0.67 -8.51
C GLY A 123 2.81 -1.87 -7.59
N ALA A 124 3.86 -2.50 -7.07
CA ALA A 124 3.79 -3.66 -6.17
C ALA A 124 4.21 -3.27 -4.74
N PRO A 125 3.41 -2.48 -4.00
CA PRO A 125 3.86 -1.82 -2.78
C PRO A 125 4.06 -2.79 -1.60
N VAL A 126 3.40 -3.96 -1.61
CA VAL A 126 3.61 -5.03 -0.61
C VAL A 126 5.01 -5.63 -0.74
N GLN A 127 5.38 -6.03 -1.96
CA GLN A 127 6.69 -6.59 -2.25
C GLN A 127 7.81 -5.55 -2.12
N SER A 128 7.50 -4.28 -2.44
CA SER A 128 8.41 -3.17 -2.23
C SER A 128 8.74 -2.99 -0.75
N GLU A 129 7.74 -3.00 0.14
CA GLU A 129 7.97 -2.93 1.58
C GLU A 129 8.78 -4.12 2.11
N GLU A 130 8.46 -5.35 1.69
CA GLU A 130 9.22 -6.54 2.11
C GLU A 130 10.70 -6.45 1.73
N ALA A 131 11.00 -5.96 0.52
CA ALA A 131 12.37 -5.75 0.07
C ALA A 131 13.03 -4.60 0.84
N ALA A 132 12.33 -3.49 1.07
CA ALA A 132 12.82 -2.36 1.85
C ALA A 132 13.16 -2.75 3.30
N LEU A 133 12.31 -3.55 3.95
CA LEU A 133 12.57 -4.08 5.30
C LEU A 133 13.85 -4.91 5.36
N LYS A 134 14.11 -5.76 4.35
CA LYS A 134 15.36 -6.52 4.25
C LYS A 134 16.57 -5.62 4.01
N ALA A 135 16.39 -4.55 3.24
CA ALA A 135 17.44 -3.56 2.99
C ALA A 135 17.80 -2.81 4.29
N VAL A 136 16.81 -2.32 5.03
CA VAL A 136 16.97 -1.67 6.34
C VAL A 136 17.60 -2.62 7.37
N ALA A 137 17.21 -3.90 7.37
CA ALA A 137 17.80 -4.89 8.29
C ALA A 137 19.31 -5.10 8.06
N LEU A 138 19.79 -4.92 6.83
CA LEU A 138 21.21 -5.07 6.47
C LEU A 138 22.00 -3.77 6.57
N ALA A 139 21.35 -2.62 6.36
CA ALA A 139 21.94 -1.29 6.47
C ALA A 139 20.99 -0.34 7.23
N PRO A 140 20.87 -0.51 8.57
CA PRO A 140 19.90 0.24 9.36
C PRO A 140 20.24 1.73 9.49
N ASP A 141 21.48 2.12 9.20
CA ASP A 141 21.96 3.49 9.29
C ASP A 141 21.94 4.23 7.94
N ASP A 142 21.47 3.60 6.86
CA ASP A 142 21.40 4.22 5.52
C ASP A 142 20.01 4.86 5.27
N PRO A 143 19.94 6.20 5.12
CA PRO A 143 18.69 6.93 4.88
C PRO A 143 17.92 6.52 3.62
N SER A 144 18.61 6.05 2.58
CA SER A 144 17.96 5.60 1.35
C SER A 144 17.06 4.39 1.61
N MET A 145 17.47 3.49 2.52
CA MET A 145 16.72 2.29 2.86
C MET A 145 15.43 2.63 3.60
N HIS A 146 15.51 3.54 4.57
CA HIS A 146 14.35 4.05 5.31
C HIS A 146 13.40 4.85 4.42
N LEU A 147 13.93 5.66 3.50
CA LEU A 147 13.08 6.42 2.57
C LEU A 147 12.30 5.51 1.63
N LEU A 148 12.92 4.43 1.13
CA LEU A 148 12.22 3.42 0.34
C LEU A 148 11.11 2.76 1.16
N LEU A 149 11.40 2.37 2.41
CA LEU A 149 10.42 1.77 3.32
C LEU A 149 9.21 2.69 3.55
N ALA A 150 9.47 3.98 3.83
CA ALA A 150 8.43 4.98 4.01
C ALA A 150 7.54 5.10 2.76
N ARG A 151 8.16 5.17 1.58
CA ARG A 151 7.46 5.27 0.30
C ARG A 151 6.57 4.05 0.07
N SER A 152 7.10 2.84 0.24
CA SER A 152 6.32 1.61 0.07
C SER A 152 5.10 1.57 0.99
N ARG A 153 5.24 1.99 2.25
CA ARG A 153 4.13 2.08 3.23
C ARG A 153 3.08 3.11 2.84
N ILE A 154 3.51 4.27 2.34
CA ILE A 154 2.60 5.31 1.84
C ILE A 154 1.81 4.81 0.63
N GLU A 155 2.46 4.13 -0.32
CA GLU A 155 1.78 3.56 -1.48
C GLU A 155 0.77 2.48 -1.08
N GLN A 156 1.10 1.60 -0.12
CA GLN A 156 0.13 0.64 0.43
C GLN A 156 -1.07 1.32 1.08
N ALA A 157 -0.87 2.48 1.71
CA ALA A 157 -1.92 3.30 2.32
C ALA A 157 -2.67 4.18 1.31
N GLY A 158 -2.57 3.91 0.00
CA GLY A 158 -3.23 4.68 -1.05
C GLY A 158 -2.66 6.10 -1.19
N GLY A 159 -1.36 6.26 -0.91
CA GLY A 159 -0.66 7.54 -0.95
C GLY A 159 -0.86 8.42 0.29
N LYS A 160 -1.49 7.91 1.35
CA LYS A 160 -1.71 8.65 2.59
C LYS A 160 -0.56 8.42 3.57
N LEU A 161 -0.13 9.48 4.25
CA LEU A 161 0.83 9.36 5.34
C LEU A 161 0.25 8.61 6.54
N THR A 162 0.95 7.56 6.96
CA THR A 162 0.68 6.80 8.18
C THR A 162 1.71 7.14 9.26
N ASP A 163 1.42 6.81 10.52
CA ASP A 163 2.37 7.05 11.61
C ASP A 163 3.70 6.30 11.42
N PRO A 164 3.73 5.00 11.03
CA PRO A 164 4.99 4.30 10.74
C PRO A 164 5.80 4.94 9.61
N ALA A 165 5.15 5.37 8.52
CA ALA A 165 5.84 6.03 7.42
C ALA A 165 6.39 7.41 7.84
N LEU A 166 5.67 8.13 8.71
CA LEU A 166 6.14 9.40 9.26
C LEU A 166 7.37 9.20 10.15
N GLU A 167 7.43 8.12 10.94
CA GLU A 167 8.60 7.77 11.74
C GLU A 167 9.84 7.54 10.86
N ASP A 168 9.71 6.75 9.79
CA ASP A 168 10.80 6.51 8.84
C ASP A 168 11.26 7.82 8.16
N ILE A 169 10.32 8.66 7.71
CA ILE A 169 10.64 9.96 7.09
C ILE A 169 11.37 10.88 8.06
N ARG A 170 10.91 10.96 9.31
CA ARG A 170 11.59 11.77 10.34
C ARG A 170 12.99 11.25 10.61
N TRP A 171 13.15 9.94 10.70
CA TRP A 171 14.46 9.32 10.89
C TRP A 171 15.44 9.71 9.78
N VAL A 172 14.97 9.75 8.52
CA VAL A 172 15.75 10.21 7.36
C VAL A 172 16.08 11.69 7.50
N LEU A 173 15.09 12.54 7.79
CA LEU A 173 15.25 13.99 7.90
C LEU A 173 16.12 14.42 9.09
N ASP A 174 16.18 13.64 10.16
CA ASP A 174 17.08 13.88 11.29
C ASP A 174 18.56 13.73 10.89
N ARG A 175 18.85 12.89 9.90
CA ARG A 175 20.21 12.65 9.37
C ARG A 175 20.52 13.50 8.16
N GLU A 176 19.53 13.69 7.30
CA GLU A 176 19.64 14.48 6.07
C GLU A 176 18.56 15.58 6.05
N PRO A 177 18.72 16.67 6.83
CA PRO A 177 17.72 17.74 6.92
C PRO A 177 17.45 18.46 5.60
N ALA A 178 18.37 18.35 4.64
CA ALA A 178 18.26 18.93 3.31
C ALA A 178 17.72 17.95 2.25
N HIS A 179 17.26 16.74 2.63
CA HIS A 179 16.81 15.74 1.67
C HIS A 179 15.46 16.13 1.03
N ASP A 180 15.51 16.64 -0.20
CA ASP A 180 14.31 17.13 -0.91
C ASP A 180 13.28 16.04 -1.18
N GLY A 181 13.71 14.83 -1.57
CA GLY A 181 12.82 13.69 -1.75
C GLY A 181 12.00 13.32 -0.51
N ALA A 182 12.62 13.32 0.69
CA ALA A 182 11.94 13.04 1.95
C ALA A 182 10.94 14.14 2.32
N TRP A 183 11.32 15.42 2.16
CA TRP A 183 10.39 16.54 2.38
C TRP A 183 9.22 16.54 1.38
N MET A 184 9.46 16.22 0.11
CA MET A 184 8.42 16.10 -0.90
C MET A 184 7.45 14.96 -0.58
N LEU A 185 7.99 13.79 -0.20
CA LEU A 185 7.19 12.64 0.21
C LEU A 185 6.35 12.97 1.44
N LEU A 186 6.92 13.64 2.46
CA LEU A 186 6.19 14.12 3.63
C LEU A 186 5.04 15.03 3.20
N ALA A 187 5.33 16.06 2.41
CA ALA A 187 4.38 17.10 2.09
C ALA A 187 3.16 16.53 1.32
N MET A 188 3.42 15.76 0.26
CA MET A 188 2.36 15.19 -0.58
C MET A 188 1.52 14.15 0.16
N SER A 189 2.16 13.26 0.92
CA SER A 189 1.44 12.19 1.63
C SER A 189 0.66 12.72 2.84
N ALA A 190 1.18 13.74 3.52
CA ALA A 190 0.49 14.42 4.60
C ALA A 190 -0.77 15.15 4.10
N ASP A 191 -0.68 15.81 2.94
CA ASP A 191 -1.83 16.48 2.31
C ASP A 191 -2.97 15.51 2.03
N ARG A 192 -2.64 14.35 1.43
CA ARG A 192 -3.61 13.26 1.16
C ARG A 192 -4.18 12.63 2.43
N ALA A 193 -3.43 12.67 3.52
CA ALA A 193 -3.88 12.18 4.83
C ALA A 193 -4.69 13.22 5.63
N GLY A 194 -4.90 14.43 5.11
CA GLY A 194 -5.54 15.53 5.85
C GLY A 194 -4.69 16.08 7.00
N ARG A 195 -3.39 15.74 7.04
CA ARG A 195 -2.44 16.18 8.07
C ARG A 195 -1.76 17.47 7.61
N TYR A 196 -2.56 18.52 7.39
CA TYR A 196 -2.10 19.73 6.69
C TYR A 196 -0.95 20.47 7.39
N ASP A 197 -0.83 20.36 8.72
CA ASP A 197 0.33 20.90 9.45
C ASP A 197 1.66 20.30 8.99
N LEU A 198 1.71 18.98 8.82
CA LEU A 198 2.90 18.29 8.30
C LEU A 198 3.12 18.60 6.81
N SER A 199 2.03 18.74 6.04
CA SER A 199 2.08 19.14 4.63
C SER A 199 2.76 20.50 4.46
N MET A 200 2.28 21.51 5.20
CA MET A 200 2.86 22.86 5.20
C MET A 200 4.33 22.85 5.62
N GLN A 201 4.68 22.10 6.69
CA GLN A 201 6.07 21.96 7.12
C GLN A 201 6.98 21.46 5.99
N GLY A 202 6.54 20.45 5.23
CA GLY A 202 7.30 19.91 4.11
C GLY A 202 7.45 20.91 2.97
N TRP A 203 6.38 21.61 2.59
CA TRP A 203 6.44 22.64 1.54
C TRP A 203 7.33 23.82 1.92
N GLU A 204 7.22 24.31 3.16
CA GLU A 204 8.05 25.41 3.67
C GLU A 204 9.54 25.03 3.71
N SER A 205 9.84 23.78 4.10
CA SER A 205 11.20 23.26 4.09
C SER A 205 11.79 23.21 2.67
N LEU A 206 11.01 22.79 1.67
CA LEU A 206 11.43 22.79 0.27
C LEU A 206 11.60 24.22 -0.27
N LEU A 207 10.65 25.12 0.02
CA LEU A 207 10.70 26.52 -0.43
C LEU A 207 11.89 27.30 0.12
N SER A 208 12.38 26.94 1.31
CA SER A 208 13.58 27.57 1.88
C SER A 208 14.83 27.39 1.00
N ARG A 209 14.87 26.32 0.19
CA ARG A 209 15.99 25.99 -0.70
C ARG A 209 15.65 26.16 -2.19
N HIS A 210 14.39 25.93 -2.56
CA HIS A 210 13.90 25.88 -3.94
C HIS A 210 12.80 26.92 -4.18
N GLY A 211 12.95 28.12 -3.61
CA GLY A 211 11.93 29.17 -3.63
C GLY A 211 11.79 29.93 -4.96
N GLU A 212 12.76 29.80 -5.85
CA GLU A 212 12.84 30.55 -7.11
C GLU A 212 12.39 29.74 -8.34
N GLY A 213 12.04 30.45 -9.41
CA GLY A 213 11.65 29.87 -10.69
C GLY A 213 10.36 29.02 -10.64
N GLU A 214 10.17 28.20 -11.67
CA GLU A 214 8.98 27.37 -11.85
C GLU A 214 8.80 26.35 -10.71
N THR A 215 9.90 25.81 -10.17
CA THR A 215 9.86 24.90 -9.03
C THR A 215 9.32 25.60 -7.79
N GLY A 216 9.80 26.80 -7.48
CA GLY A 216 9.28 27.60 -6.35
C GLY A 216 7.81 27.93 -6.50
N ASP A 217 7.34 28.22 -7.71
CA ASP A 217 5.92 28.49 -7.99
C ASP A 217 5.03 27.25 -7.76
N LEU A 218 5.51 26.06 -8.13
CA LEU A 218 4.83 24.79 -7.85
C LEU A 218 4.73 24.52 -6.35
N LEU A 219 5.84 24.70 -5.61
CA LEU A 219 5.87 24.48 -4.16
C LEU A 219 4.97 25.49 -3.41
N ARG A 220 4.94 26.76 -3.83
CA ARG A 220 4.03 27.77 -3.28
C ARG A 220 2.57 27.40 -3.48
N ARG A 221 2.19 26.88 -4.65
CA ARG A 221 0.83 26.37 -4.89
C ARG A 221 0.48 25.20 -3.97
N GLY A 222 1.41 24.27 -3.74
CA GLY A 222 1.23 23.17 -2.80
C GLY A 222 0.97 23.68 -1.37
N LEU A 223 1.78 24.63 -0.92
CA LEU A 223 1.65 25.28 0.39
C LEU A 223 0.31 26.03 0.54
N ASP A 224 -0.07 26.80 -0.47
CA ASP A 224 -1.33 27.56 -0.46
C ASP A 224 -2.56 26.64 -0.46
N ASN A 225 -2.50 25.52 -1.21
CA ASN A 225 -3.53 24.49 -1.15
C ASN A 225 -3.62 23.89 0.27
N ALA A 226 -2.50 23.48 0.87
CA ALA A 226 -2.48 22.94 2.23
C ALA A 226 -3.07 23.93 3.26
N ARG A 227 -2.76 25.23 3.13
CA ARG A 227 -3.32 26.30 3.96
C ARG A 227 -4.83 26.44 3.78
N ALA A 228 -5.30 26.45 2.54
CA ALA A 228 -6.72 26.54 2.22
C ALA A 228 -7.50 25.34 2.78
N GLN A 229 -6.96 24.13 2.63
CA GLN A 229 -7.56 22.91 3.17
C GLN A 229 -7.57 22.90 4.70
N LYS A 230 -6.48 23.32 5.35
CA LYS A 230 -6.43 23.47 6.81
C LYS A 230 -7.47 24.49 7.31
N ALA A 231 -7.60 25.64 6.64
CA ALA A 231 -8.59 26.64 7.01
C ALA A 231 -10.01 26.09 6.87
N ARG A 232 -10.28 25.36 5.77
CA ARG A 232 -11.56 24.66 5.54
C ARG A 232 -11.83 23.63 6.65
N GLN A 233 -10.87 22.76 6.96
CA GLN A 233 -10.96 21.81 8.08
C GLN A 233 -11.28 22.52 9.39
N GLY A 234 -10.58 23.62 9.72
CA GLY A 234 -10.83 24.39 10.93
C GLY A 234 -12.24 24.98 11.03
N VAL A 235 -12.85 25.38 9.90
CA VAL A 235 -14.24 25.85 9.84
C VAL A 235 -15.24 24.73 10.15
N PHE A 236 -14.91 23.49 9.78
CA PHE A 236 -15.79 22.32 9.89
C PHE A 236 -15.43 21.36 11.04
N ALA A 237 -14.34 21.61 11.77
CA ALA A 237 -13.80 20.73 12.82
C ALA A 237 -14.61 20.74 14.12
N SER A 238 -15.49 21.72 14.34
CA SER A 238 -16.23 21.87 15.59
C SER A 238 -17.57 22.56 15.39
N ILE A 239 -18.53 21.85 14.80
CA ILE A 239 -19.90 22.36 14.60
C ILE A 239 -20.75 21.95 15.79
N ARG A 240 -21.20 22.94 16.55
CA ARG A 240 -21.94 22.77 17.80
C ARG A 240 -23.45 22.90 17.57
N SER A 241 -24.23 22.08 18.25
CA SER A 241 -25.68 22.23 18.33
C SER A 241 -26.19 21.95 19.74
N VAL A 242 -27.33 22.56 20.04
CA VAL A 242 -28.09 22.32 21.26
C VAL A 242 -29.46 21.81 20.83
N VAL A 243 -29.77 20.57 21.21
CA VAL A 243 -31.03 19.93 20.88
C VAL A 243 -31.96 19.95 22.09
N GLN A 244 -33.15 20.50 21.91
CA GLN A 244 -34.21 20.59 22.90
C GLN A 244 -35.25 19.48 22.68
N GLY A 245 -35.78 18.92 23.75
CA GLY A 245 -36.75 17.81 23.73
C GLY A 245 -37.57 17.76 25.01
N GLY A 246 -38.36 18.80 25.27
CA GLY A 246 -38.98 19.09 26.58
C GLY A 246 -39.77 17.94 27.21
N ASP A 247 -40.45 17.12 26.40
CA ASP A 247 -41.30 16.01 26.87
C ASP A 247 -40.81 14.63 26.41
N LEU A 248 -39.59 14.54 25.87
CA LEU A 248 -39.08 13.30 25.32
C LEU A 248 -38.43 12.44 26.42
N PRO A 249 -38.66 11.11 26.40
CA PRO A 249 -38.05 10.21 27.37
C PRO A 249 -36.53 10.28 27.27
N ALA A 250 -35.84 10.31 28.41
CA ALA A 250 -34.38 10.27 28.49
C ALA A 250 -33.81 8.88 28.12
N GLY A 251 -32.53 8.83 27.76
CA GLY A 251 -31.77 7.58 27.58
C GLY A 251 -31.84 6.99 26.17
N GLY A 252 -32.45 7.69 25.22
CA GLY A 252 -32.51 7.28 23.82
C GLY A 252 -31.31 7.72 22.99
N THR A 253 -31.38 7.46 21.70
CA THR A 253 -30.31 7.75 20.72
C THR A 253 -30.65 9.00 19.91
N LEU A 254 -29.75 9.98 19.91
CA LEU A 254 -29.81 11.20 19.10
C LEU A 254 -28.85 11.09 17.91
N PHE A 255 -29.36 11.45 16.74
CA PHE A 255 -28.62 11.57 15.50
C PHE A 255 -28.65 13.03 15.05
N VAL A 256 -27.50 13.69 15.00
CA VAL A 256 -27.36 15.04 14.44
C VAL A 256 -26.65 14.92 13.11
N TYR A 257 -27.16 15.59 12.08
CA TYR A 257 -26.60 15.49 10.74
C TYR A 257 -26.56 16.84 10.03
N ILE A 258 -25.62 16.97 9.09
CA ILE A 258 -25.45 18.12 8.21
C ILE A 258 -25.70 17.68 6.77
N ARG A 259 -26.41 18.50 6.00
CA ARG A 259 -26.63 18.31 4.57
C ARG A 259 -26.74 19.64 3.85
N GLU A 260 -26.64 19.62 2.53
CA GLU A 260 -26.95 20.78 1.70
C GLU A 260 -28.45 21.12 1.76
N ALA A 261 -28.76 22.41 1.72
CA ALA A 261 -30.12 22.92 1.69
C ALA A 261 -30.86 22.35 0.45
N GLY A 262 -32.10 21.87 0.65
CA GLY A 262 -32.90 21.26 -0.41
C GLY A 262 -32.53 19.81 -0.75
N SER A 263 -31.40 19.27 -0.27
CA SER A 263 -31.06 17.86 -0.45
C SER A 263 -31.84 16.96 0.52
N GLN A 264 -32.34 15.84 0.00
CA GLN A 264 -32.90 14.72 0.77
C GLN A 264 -31.98 13.48 0.73
N GLY A 265 -30.78 13.62 0.16
CA GLY A 265 -29.80 12.54 0.02
C GLY A 265 -29.05 12.22 1.31
N GLN A 266 -27.96 11.45 1.17
CA GLN A 266 -27.07 11.09 2.26
C GLN A 266 -26.48 12.36 2.92
N PRO A 267 -26.40 12.42 4.27
CA PRO A 267 -25.79 13.55 4.94
C PRO A 267 -24.30 13.67 4.62
N LEU A 268 -23.79 14.91 4.68
CA LEU A 268 -22.37 15.22 4.55
C LEU A 268 -21.60 14.81 5.82
N ALA A 269 -22.20 15.04 6.98
CA ALA A 269 -21.68 14.65 8.28
C ALA A 269 -22.81 14.16 9.19
N ALA A 270 -22.52 13.21 10.07
CA ALA A 270 -23.49 12.70 11.03
C ALA A 270 -22.82 12.25 12.32
N HIS A 271 -23.39 12.64 13.46
CA HIS A 271 -22.96 12.24 14.78
C HIS A 271 -24.08 11.48 15.51
N ARG A 272 -23.71 10.39 16.17
CA ARG A 272 -24.62 9.56 16.97
C ARG A 272 -24.20 9.60 18.43
N GLN A 273 -25.14 9.96 19.30
CA GLN A 273 -24.91 10.04 20.74
C GLN A 273 -26.11 9.53 21.53
N VAL A 274 -25.86 8.82 22.64
CA VAL A 274 -26.91 8.49 23.62
C VAL A 274 -27.11 9.70 24.52
N VAL A 275 -28.36 10.13 24.68
CA VAL A 275 -28.71 11.37 25.40
C VAL A 275 -29.39 11.03 26.73
N PRO A 276 -28.75 11.30 27.87
CA PRO A 276 -29.33 11.00 29.19
C PRO A 276 -30.36 12.04 29.64
N SER A 277 -30.39 13.24 29.05
CA SER A 277 -31.33 14.32 29.38
C SER A 277 -31.31 15.39 28.31
N PHE A 278 -32.41 16.14 28.18
CA PHE A 278 -32.48 17.36 27.37
C PHE A 278 -32.34 18.63 28.25
N PRO A 279 -31.76 19.73 27.72
CA PRO A 279 -31.15 19.86 26.40
C PRO A 279 -29.85 19.07 26.23
N ALA A 280 -29.61 18.57 25.03
CA ALA A 280 -28.41 17.84 24.67
C ALA A 280 -27.46 18.72 23.85
N SER A 281 -26.19 18.80 24.26
CA SER A 281 -25.14 19.45 23.46
C SER A 281 -24.43 18.42 22.60
N VAL A 282 -24.32 18.70 21.31
CA VAL A 282 -23.64 17.85 20.34
C VAL A 282 -22.57 18.67 19.62
N VAL A 283 -21.41 18.05 19.39
CA VAL A 283 -20.31 18.64 18.62
C VAL A 283 -19.94 17.67 17.51
N LEU A 284 -20.12 18.09 16.26
CA LEU A 284 -19.57 17.37 15.12
C LEU A 284 -18.11 17.76 14.95
N THR A 285 -17.27 16.73 14.91
CA THR A 285 -15.82 16.78 14.75
C THR A 285 -15.43 16.32 13.34
N GLU A 286 -14.14 16.41 13.02
CA GLU A 286 -13.60 15.97 11.72
C GLU A 286 -13.94 14.50 11.41
N GLY A 287 -13.98 13.62 12.42
CA GLY A 287 -14.30 12.21 12.26
C GLY A 287 -15.78 11.92 11.95
N ASP A 288 -16.67 12.91 12.12
CA ASP A 288 -18.11 12.77 11.83
C ASP A 288 -18.46 13.04 10.37
N TRP A 289 -17.49 13.51 9.56
CA TRP A 289 -17.67 13.78 8.14
C TRP A 289 -17.61 12.50 7.31
N LEU A 290 -18.71 12.22 6.60
CA LEU A 290 -18.87 11.06 5.74
C LEU A 290 -18.44 11.33 4.29
N GLN A 291 -18.38 12.61 3.93
CA GLN A 291 -18.03 13.11 2.60
C GLN A 291 -17.00 14.24 2.74
N ALA A 292 -16.42 14.68 1.62
CA ALA A 292 -15.51 15.82 1.62
C ALA A 292 -16.21 17.07 2.18
N TYR A 293 -15.45 17.96 2.82
CA TYR A 293 -15.99 19.25 3.25
C TYR A 293 -16.62 19.98 2.06
N PRO A 294 -17.77 20.66 2.23
CA PRO A 294 -18.46 21.39 1.18
C PRO A 294 -17.77 22.73 0.92
N ASP A 295 -18.04 23.34 -0.23
CA ASP A 295 -17.47 24.63 -0.58
C ASP A 295 -17.95 25.73 0.38
N SER A 296 -17.18 26.81 0.49
CA SER A 296 -17.43 27.85 1.49
C SER A 296 -18.76 28.60 1.29
N ASP A 297 -19.30 28.57 0.07
CA ASP A 297 -20.57 29.16 -0.33
C ASP A 297 -21.75 28.18 -0.29
N ALA A 298 -21.50 26.91 0.06
CA ALA A 298 -22.56 25.92 0.13
C ALA A 298 -23.58 26.28 1.21
N GLU A 299 -24.87 26.25 0.86
CA GLU A 299 -25.95 26.43 1.81
C GLU A 299 -26.13 25.16 2.63
N LEU A 300 -25.73 25.19 3.90
CA LEU A 300 -25.82 24.03 4.78
C LEU A 300 -26.99 24.13 5.76
N VAL A 301 -27.61 22.98 6.04
CA VAL A 301 -28.60 22.84 7.10
C VAL A 301 -28.18 21.73 8.06
N ILE A 302 -28.42 21.97 9.35
CA ILE A 302 -28.24 20.98 10.42
C ILE A 302 -29.61 20.51 10.89
N GLY A 303 -29.76 19.20 11.05
CA GLY A 303 -30.97 18.57 11.56
C GLY A 303 -30.67 17.60 12.70
N ALA A 304 -31.71 17.21 13.42
CA ALA A 304 -31.62 16.17 14.44
C ALA A 304 -32.78 15.18 14.31
N ARG A 305 -32.49 13.93 14.63
CA ARG A 305 -33.48 12.85 14.78
C ARG A 305 -33.24 12.11 16.09
N TYR A 306 -34.32 11.71 16.74
CA TYR A 306 -34.29 11.07 18.04
C TYR A 306 -35.15 9.80 18.05
N THR A 307 -34.68 8.81 18.79
CA THR A 307 -35.42 7.60 19.13
C THR A 307 -35.28 7.31 20.61
N PRO A 308 -36.39 7.05 21.34
CA PRO A 308 -36.36 6.67 22.76
C PRO A 308 -35.58 5.37 23.03
N ALA A 309 -35.36 4.54 22.01
CA ALA A 309 -34.68 3.27 22.17
C ALA A 309 -33.15 3.47 22.19
N PRO A 310 -32.45 3.03 23.26
CA PRO A 310 -30.99 3.00 23.27
C PRO A 310 -30.51 1.98 22.23
N GLY A 311 -29.54 2.38 21.41
CA GLY A 311 -28.95 1.47 20.42
C GLY A 311 -29.71 1.38 19.08
N ALA A 312 -30.87 2.01 18.95
CA ALA A 312 -31.66 2.03 17.72
C ALA A 312 -30.93 2.69 16.53
N SER A 313 -31.34 2.34 15.31
CA SER A 313 -30.79 2.87 14.05
C SER A 313 -31.48 4.17 13.61
N VAL A 314 -30.89 4.88 12.64
CA VAL A 314 -31.45 6.13 12.09
C VAL A 314 -32.86 5.94 11.52
N ASP A 315 -33.14 4.78 10.92
CA ASP A 315 -34.46 4.47 10.33
C ASP A 315 -35.56 4.32 11.39
N GLN A 316 -35.17 4.07 12.64
CA GLN A 316 -36.07 3.95 13.79
C GLN A 316 -36.25 5.29 14.52
N ALA A 317 -35.58 6.35 14.08
CA ALA A 317 -35.68 7.68 14.66
C ALA A 317 -36.83 8.48 14.04
N ALA A 318 -38.03 8.26 14.59
CA ALA A 318 -39.28 8.88 14.14
C ALA A 318 -39.43 10.35 14.55
N ILE A 319 -38.78 10.77 15.64
CA ILE A 319 -38.89 12.14 16.15
C ILE A 319 -37.82 12.98 15.46
N SER A 320 -38.21 14.05 14.78
CA SER A 320 -37.27 14.90 14.03
C SER A 320 -37.37 16.37 14.44
N ALA A 321 -36.25 17.06 14.35
CA ALA A 321 -36.18 18.51 14.42
C ALA A 321 -36.20 19.09 13.01
N ALA A 322 -36.91 20.20 12.81
CA ALA A 322 -36.84 20.95 11.56
C ALA A 322 -35.39 21.39 11.30
N PRO A 323 -34.83 21.18 10.10
CA PRO A 323 -33.47 21.59 9.80
C PRO A 323 -33.31 23.11 9.89
N VAL A 324 -32.22 23.56 10.52
CA VAL A 324 -31.87 24.97 10.68
C VAL A 324 -30.69 25.28 9.78
N ARG A 325 -30.72 26.45 9.12
CA ARG A 325 -29.59 26.90 8.29
C ARG A 325 -28.36 27.16 9.17
N LEU A 326 -27.21 26.67 8.72
CA LEU A 326 -25.92 26.97 9.30
C LEU A 326 -25.29 28.17 8.60
N THR A 327 -24.70 29.07 9.39
CA THR A 327 -23.81 30.12 8.89
C THR A 327 -22.39 29.75 9.25
N MET A 328 -21.50 29.72 8.25
CA MET A 328 -20.09 29.33 8.40
C MET A 328 -19.19 30.56 8.27
N PRO A 329 -18.14 30.71 9.10
CA PRO A 329 -17.82 29.89 10.27
C PRO A 329 -18.85 30.05 11.39
N GLN A 330 -19.12 28.96 12.11
CA GLN A 330 -20.14 28.96 13.16
C GLN A 330 -19.71 29.80 14.37
N THR A 331 -20.46 30.86 14.67
CA THR A 331 -20.20 31.74 15.83
C THR A 331 -20.97 31.34 17.08
N SER A 332 -22.13 30.70 16.93
CA SER A 332 -22.98 30.24 18.04
C SER A 332 -23.56 28.84 17.75
N PRO A 333 -23.84 28.02 18.79
CA PRO A 333 -24.43 26.69 18.59
C PRO A 333 -25.78 26.78 17.88
N ALA A 334 -26.03 25.87 16.94
CA ALA A 334 -27.33 25.78 16.29
C ALA A 334 -28.38 25.23 17.28
N ALA A 335 -29.49 25.95 17.43
CA ALA A 335 -30.60 25.50 18.27
C ALA A 335 -31.54 24.60 17.45
N LEU A 336 -31.75 23.38 17.90
CA LEU A 336 -32.64 22.41 17.29
C LEU A 336 -33.75 22.04 18.28
N GLN A 337 -34.99 22.01 17.81
CA GLN A 337 -36.15 21.64 18.62
C GLN A 337 -36.73 20.35 18.04
N LEU A 338 -36.67 19.25 18.79
CA LEU A 338 -37.34 18.02 18.42
C LEU A 338 -38.86 18.22 18.54
N GLY A 339 -39.60 17.72 17.55
CA GLY A 339 -41.05 17.69 17.58
C GLY A 339 -41.59 16.78 18.68
N SER A 340 -42.87 16.95 19.01
CA SER A 340 -43.61 15.99 19.82
C SER A 340 -43.78 14.67 19.04
N PRO A 341 -43.78 13.50 19.72
CA PRO A 341 -43.93 12.19 19.10
C PRO A 341 -45.29 11.98 18.43
#